data_AF-A0A9E3GJG9-F1
#
_entry.id   AF-A0A9E3GJG9-F1
#
_cell.length_a   1.000
_cell.length_b   1.000
_cell.length_c   1.000
_cell.angle_alpha   90.00
_cell.angle_beta   90.00
_cell.angle_gamma   90.00
#
_symmetry.space_group_name_H-M   'P 1'
#
loop_
_entity.id
_entity.type
_entity.pdbx_description
1 polymer ?
#
loop_
_entity_poly.entity_id
_entity_poly.type
_entity_poly.pdbx_seq_one_letter_code
_entity_poly.pdbx_strand_id
1 'polypeptide(L)' 'MDTENRTHKIICHDCNGNGYRRDCYGEVYQCKECKSQGEITFTEEEMLENIDDTGLPV' A
#
# COMPACT_ATOMS: atom_id res chain seq x y z
N MET A 1 -0.91 3.54 28.35
CA MET A 1 -0.04 3.13 27.23
C MET A 1 -0.75 3.60 26.00
N ASP A 2 -0.32 4.73 25.47
CA ASP A 2 -0.79 5.23 24.18
C ASP A 2 -0.37 4.17 23.16
N THR A 3 -1.29 3.30 22.79
CA THR A 3 -1.20 2.56 21.52
C THR A 3 -1.37 3.60 20.42
N GLU A 4 -0.33 4.41 20.22
CA GLU A 4 -0.23 5.29 19.08
C GLU A 4 -0.39 4.40 17.85
N ASN A 5 -1.35 4.75 17.02
CA ASN A 5 -1.74 4.01 15.83
C ASN A 5 -0.53 3.97 14.88
N ARG A 6 0.32 2.94 15.01
CA ARG A 6 1.59 2.86 14.28
C ARG A 6 1.26 2.70 12.81
N THR A 7 1.66 3.72 12.04
CA THR A 7 1.51 3.72 10.59
C THR A 7 2.77 3.16 9.96
N HIS A 8 2.56 2.24 9.04
CA HIS A 8 3.59 1.62 8.25
C HIS A 8 3.42 2.05 6.80
N LYS A 9 4.55 2.14 6.09
CA LYS A 9 4.58 2.51 4.68
C LYS A 9 5.32 1.44 3.91
N ILE A 10 4.74 1.02 2.80
CA ILE A 10 5.39 0.13 1.84
C ILE A 10 5.49 0.81 0.49
N ILE A 11 6.53 0.48 -0.25
CA ILE A 11 6.66 0.89 -1.64
C ILE A 11 5.55 0.23 -2.44
N CYS A 12 4.81 1.03 -3.20
CA CYS A 12 3.77 0.52 -4.08
C CYS A 12 4.41 -0.33 -5.18
N HIS A 13 4.12 -1.64 -5.17
CA HIS A 13 4.61 -2.60 -6.14
C HIS A 13 4.16 -2.27 -7.57
N ASP A 14 2.97 -1.70 -7.73
CA ASP A 14 2.37 -1.42 -9.05
C ASP A 14 3.09 -0.33 -9.85
N CYS A 15 3.64 0.67 -9.16
CA CYS A 15 4.40 1.76 -9.78
C CYS A 15 5.89 1.77 -9.40
N ASN A 16 6.34 0.78 -8.63
CA ASN A 16 7.70 0.69 -8.10
C ASN A 16 8.17 1.98 -7.42
N GLY A 17 7.30 2.60 -6.62
CA GLY A 17 7.67 3.74 -5.79
C GLY A 17 7.53 5.13 -6.41
N ASN A 18 7.26 5.25 -7.71
CA ASN A 18 7.28 6.57 -8.36
C ASN A 18 5.90 7.26 -8.46
N GLY A 19 4.81 6.54 -8.19
CA GLY A 19 3.44 7.08 -8.25
C GLY A 19 2.80 7.09 -9.65
N TYR A 20 3.51 6.64 -10.68
CA TYR A 20 3.06 6.65 -12.08
C TYR A 20 3.26 5.31 -12.76
N ARG A 21 2.48 5.06 -13.81
CA ARG A 21 2.65 3.91 -14.68
C ARG A 21 2.75 4.38 -16.12
N ARG A 22 3.42 3.57 -16.93
CA ARG A 22 3.56 3.77 -18.36
C ARG A 22 2.96 2.57 -19.08
N ASP A 23 2.13 2.82 -20.08
CA ASP A 23 1.62 1.74 -20.93
C ASP A 23 2.59 1.38 -22.07
N CYS A 24 2.18 0.46 -22.94
CA CYS A 24 2.97 0.04 -24.09
C CYS A 24 3.05 1.10 -25.22
N TYR A 25 2.21 2.13 -25.19
CA TYR A 25 2.23 3.26 -26.12
C TYR A 25 3.09 4.42 -25.62
N GLY A 26 3.58 4.35 -24.38
CA GLY A 26 4.41 5.36 -23.75
C GLY A 26 3.62 6.43 -22.99
N GLU A 27 2.29 6.30 -22.91
CA GLU A 27 1.45 7.21 -22.14
C GLU A 27 1.70 7.01 -20.64
N VAL A 28 1.88 8.13 -19.92
CA VAL A 28 2.13 8.14 -18.48
C VAL A 28 0.86 8.55 -17.76
N TYR A 29 0.43 7.72 -16.81
CA TYR A 29 -0.76 7.95 -16.00
C TYR A 29 -0.47 7.73 -14.53
N GLN A 30 -1.30 8.34 -13.69
CA GLN A 30 -1.23 8.21 -12.24
C GLN A 30 -1.51 6.77 -11.81
N CYS A 31 -0.67 6.24 -10.92
CA CYS A 31 -0.91 4.95 -10.29
C CYS A 31 -2.13 5.07 -9.38
N LYS A 32 -3.20 4.36 -9.73
CA LYS A 32 -4.47 4.37 -8.98
C LYS A 32 -4.33 3.70 -7.62
N GLU A 33 -3.50 2.67 -7.54
CA GLU A 33 -3.26 1.87 -6.33
C GLU A 33 -2.75 2.74 -5.19
N CYS A 34 -1.63 3.42 -5.40
CA CYS A 34 -1.06 4.33 -4.39
C CYS A 34 -1.56 5.78 -4.52
N LYS A 35 -2.54 6.07 -5.38
CA LYS A 35 -3.06 7.43 -5.64
C LYS A 35 -1.93 8.45 -5.88
N SER A 36 -0.99 8.07 -6.75
CA SER A 36 0.21 8.85 -7.10
C SER A 36 1.22 9.13 -5.98
N GLN A 37 1.11 8.49 -4.81
CA GLN A 37 2.05 8.71 -3.71
C GLN A 37 3.36 7.92 -3.86
N GLY A 38 3.36 6.83 -4.63
CA GLY A 38 4.49 5.89 -4.72
C GLY A 38 4.57 4.90 -3.55
N GLU A 39 3.84 5.17 -2.47
CA GLU A 39 3.78 4.34 -1.27
C GLU A 39 2.34 4.09 -0.85
N ILE A 40 2.11 2.98 -0.15
CA ILE A 40 0.84 2.65 0.48
C ILE A 40 1.07 2.73 1.99
N THR A 41 0.22 3.50 2.68
CA THR A 41 0.24 3.61 4.15
C THR A 41 -0.87 2.75 4.72
N PHE A 42 -0.58 2.00 5.76
CA PHE A 42 -1.56 1.22 6.51
C PHE A 42 -1.24 1.26 8.01
N THR A 43 -2.25 1.03 8.84
CA THR A 43 -2.10 0.93 10.30
C THR A 43 -1.80 -0.50 10.75
N GLU A 44 -1.23 -0.67 11.95
CA GLU A 44 -1.10 -2.00 12.56
C GLU A 44 -2.47 -2.70 12.70
N GLU A 45 -3.56 -1.96 12.94
CA GLU A 45 -4.93 -2.50 12.98
C GLU A 45 -5.35 -3.10 11.64
N GLU A 46 -5.14 -2.38 10.52
CA GLU A 46 -5.46 -2.87 9.16
C GLU A 46 -4.66 -4.13 8.78
N MET A 47 -3.44 -4.29 9.29
CA MET A 47 -2.67 -5.53 9.10
C MET A 47 -3.25 -6.71 9.86
N LEU A 48 -3.71 -6.50 11.10
CA LEU A 48 -4.21 -7.55 11.97
C LEU A 48 -5.62 -8.00 11.58
N GLU A 49 -6.45 -7.11 11.05
CA GLU A 49 -7.82 -7.44 10.59
C GLU A 49 -7.86 -8.42 9.41
N ASN A 50 -6.74 -8.61 8.71
CA ASN A 50 -6.62 -9.55 7.59
C ASN A 50 -6.05 -10.92 7.99
N ILE A 51 -5.96 -11.22 9.29
CA ILE A 51 -5.40 -12.47 9.82
C ILE A 51 -6.47 -13.15 10.67
N ASP A 52 -6.85 -14.39 10.36
CA ASP A 52 -7.78 -15.16 11.20
C ASP A 52 -7.12 -15.58 12.53
N ASP A 53 -7.90 -16.06 13.51
CA ASP A 53 -7.41 -16.54 14.82
C ASP A 53 -6.30 -17.63 14.71
N THR A 54 -6.12 -18.26 13.56
CA THR A 54 -5.06 -19.23 13.26
C THR A 54 -3.80 -18.65 12.62
N GLY A 55 -3.75 -17.33 12.37
CA GLY A 55 -2.58 -16.65 11.81
C GLY A 55 -2.49 -16.70 10.28
N LEU A 56 -3.56 -17.07 9.57
CA LEU A 56 -3.59 -17.15 8.11
C LEU A 56 -4.34 -15.95 7.50
N PRO A 57 -3.95 -15.50 6.30
CA PRO A 57 -4.70 -14.47 5.58
C PRO A 57 -6.07 -15.02 5.16
N VAL A 58 -7.15 -14.27 5.46
CA VAL A 58 -8.54 -14.57 5.05
C VAL A 58 -8.83 -14.21 3.59
#